data_AF-A0A1V5PJA2-F1
#
_entry.id   AF-A0A1V5PJA2-F1
#
_cell.length_a   1.000
_cell.length_b   1.000
_cell.length_c   1.000
_cell.angle_alpha   90.00
_cell.angle_beta   90.00
_cell.angle_gamma   90.00
#
_symmetry.space_group_name_H-M   'P 1'
#
loop_
_entity.id
_entity.type
_entity.pdbx_description
1 polymer ?
#
loop_
_entity_poly.entity_id
_entity_poly.type
_entity_poly.pdbx_seq_one_letter_code
_entity_poly.pdbx_strand_id
1 'polypeptide(L)'
;MINTMKMYEELSETMDSKSAKKIVEMMSYMYEEIQNTVTKTEFNELKDIVKDLSIKVGELTTGQKALAEAQKRTEDKVTELAEAQKRTEDKVTELAEAQKRTEDKVTELAEAQKRTEDKVTELAEAQKRTEDKVTELAEAQKRTEDKVTELAEAQKRTEDKVTELAEAQKRTEDKVTELAEAQKRTEDKVTELAEAQKRTEDKVTELAEAQKRTEDKVTELAEAQKRTEDKVTELAETLTKLVKEHDDTKRQMGGIAQSIGYNLEDKAYKALPALLKRDFNITIEGRLIRDYVKDNKEREFEVNIFGKGKRGGKDIIIIGESKTVLSENDIKSFIRKRIETLKDVFKEEIFPVLVTRSVSNSKVKEFAKSVNLHIYYSYDF
;
A
#
# COMPACT_ATOMS: atom_id res chain seq x y z
N MET A 1 180.84 10.84 111.31
CA MET A 1 181.85 9.78 111.48
C MET A 1 182.81 10.23 112.57
N ILE A 2 182.77 9.62 113.75
CA ILE A 2 183.68 9.96 114.86
C ILE A 2 185.08 9.42 114.54
N ASN A 3 186.11 10.26 114.66
CA ASN A 3 187.50 9.86 114.48
C ASN A 3 188.05 9.29 115.80
N THR A 4 187.81 8.00 116.01
CA THR A 4 188.16 7.25 117.22
C THR A 4 189.66 7.22 117.50
N MET A 5 190.50 7.31 116.46
CA MET A 5 191.96 7.30 116.59
C MET A 5 192.48 8.59 117.26
N LYS A 6 191.94 9.74 116.87
CA LYS A 6 192.32 11.04 117.46
C LYS A 6 191.89 11.15 118.92
N MET A 7 190.70 10.65 119.27
CA MET A 7 190.24 10.60 120.67
C MET A 7 191.10 9.70 121.55
N TYR A 8 191.56 8.57 121.00
CA TYR A 8 192.44 7.66 121.71
C TYR A 8 193.80 8.32 122.03
N GLU A 9 194.40 9.02 121.06
CA GLU A 9 195.67 9.74 121.23
C GLU A 9 195.58 10.82 122.33
N GLU A 10 194.58 11.71 122.28
CA GLU A 10 194.40 12.78 123.28
C GLU A 10 194.16 12.24 124.69
N LEU A 11 193.42 11.14 124.85
CA LEU A 11 193.20 10.51 126.15
C LEU A 11 194.48 9.83 126.66
N SER A 12 195.29 9.23 125.79
CA SER A 12 196.50 8.51 126.19
C SER A 12 197.66 9.40 126.69
N GLU A 13 197.61 10.71 126.54
CA GLU A 13 198.57 11.64 127.17
C GLU A 13 198.32 11.83 128.68
N THR A 14 197.10 11.60 129.15
CA THR A 14 196.68 11.92 130.53
C THR A 14 196.23 10.71 131.34
N MET A 15 196.01 9.57 130.70
CA MET A 15 195.60 8.33 131.36
C MET A 15 196.24 7.10 130.73
N ASP A 16 196.27 6.01 131.48
CA ASP A 16 196.84 4.77 130.99
C ASP A 16 196.05 4.24 129.78
N SER A 17 196.76 3.58 128.86
CA SER A 17 196.23 3.08 127.59
C SER A 17 194.97 2.22 127.75
N LYS A 18 194.80 1.52 128.88
CA LYS A 18 193.65 0.65 129.13
C LYS A 18 192.39 1.47 129.41
N SER A 19 192.53 2.58 130.15
CA SER A 19 191.45 3.51 130.43
C SER A 19 191.02 4.30 129.19
N ALA A 20 191.98 4.79 128.39
CA ALA A 20 191.71 5.51 127.15
C ALA A 20 190.92 4.66 126.13
N LYS A 21 191.32 3.38 125.97
CA LYS A 21 190.63 2.45 125.06
C LYS A 21 189.18 2.21 125.48
N LYS A 22 188.93 2.06 126.78
CA LYS A 22 187.60 1.79 127.34
C LYS A 22 186.61 2.94 127.07
N ILE A 23 187.09 4.18 127.16
CA ILE A 23 186.26 5.37 126.91
C ILE A 23 185.93 5.49 125.42
N VAL A 24 186.89 5.25 124.53
CA VAL A 24 186.66 5.28 123.08
C VAL A 24 185.67 4.21 122.64
N GLU A 25 185.75 2.99 123.22
CA GLU A 25 184.75 1.93 123.02
C GLU A 25 183.35 2.39 123.47
N MET A 26 183.23 2.98 124.66
CA MET A 26 181.95 3.51 125.17
C MET A 26 181.35 4.61 124.29
N MET A 27 182.18 5.55 123.85
CA MET A 27 181.76 6.67 122.98
C MET A 27 181.34 6.19 121.59
N SER A 28 181.99 5.15 121.07
CA SER A 28 181.63 4.54 119.78
C SER A 28 180.28 3.82 119.88
N TYR A 29 180.06 3.07 120.96
CA TYR A 29 178.78 2.39 121.22
C TYR A 29 177.63 3.40 121.36
N MET A 30 177.85 4.50 122.07
CA MET A 30 176.86 5.59 122.17
C MET A 30 176.53 6.23 120.81
N TYR A 31 177.50 6.34 119.89
CA TYR A 31 177.24 6.93 118.58
C TYR A 31 176.41 6.01 117.67
N GLU A 32 176.60 4.69 117.73
CA GLU A 32 175.78 3.71 117.01
C GLU A 32 174.33 3.67 117.52
N GLU A 33 174.10 3.76 118.83
CA GLU A 33 172.73 3.82 119.38
C GLU A 33 171.98 5.09 118.92
N ILE A 34 172.65 6.25 118.92
CA ILE A 34 172.04 7.52 118.49
C ILE A 34 171.65 7.47 117.00
N GLN A 35 172.42 6.78 116.15
CA GLN A 35 172.11 6.62 114.72
C GLN A 35 170.91 5.69 114.48
N ASN A 36 170.61 4.75 115.38
CA ASN A 36 169.48 3.82 115.27
C ASN A 36 168.20 4.31 115.96
N THR A 37 168.17 5.57 116.42
CA THR A 37 166.98 6.15 117.06
C THR A 37 166.17 6.93 116.04
N VAL A 38 164.88 6.58 115.90
CA VAL A 38 163.95 7.36 115.08
C VAL A 38 163.94 8.81 115.56
N THR A 39 164.22 9.72 114.64
CA THR A 39 164.27 11.14 114.93
C THR A 39 162.84 11.68 115.10
N LYS A 40 162.69 12.78 115.86
CA LYS A 40 161.40 13.50 115.93
C LYS A 40 160.89 13.91 114.54
N THR A 41 161.78 14.10 113.57
CA THR A 41 161.44 14.45 112.18
C THR A 41 160.72 13.30 111.50
N GLU A 42 161.29 12.09 111.52
CA GLU A 42 160.69 10.88 110.91
C GLU A 42 159.33 10.52 111.54
N PHE A 43 159.17 10.71 112.85
CA PHE A 43 157.86 10.50 113.51
C PHE A 43 156.82 11.55 113.08
N ASN A 44 157.23 12.81 112.89
CA ASN A 44 156.33 13.85 112.42
C ASN A 44 155.92 13.63 110.95
N GLU A 45 156.82 13.17 110.10
CA GLU A 45 156.48 12.79 108.71
C GLU A 45 155.46 11.64 108.69
N LEU A 46 155.65 10.61 109.51
CA LEU A 46 154.66 9.52 109.63
C LEU A 46 153.31 10.04 110.14
N LYS A 47 153.31 10.93 111.13
CA LYS A 47 152.09 11.56 111.65
C LYS A 47 151.35 12.34 110.57
N ASP A 48 152.06 13.06 109.72
CA ASP A 48 151.47 13.82 108.62
C ASP A 48 150.88 12.89 107.56
N ILE A 49 151.55 11.78 107.23
CA ILE A 49 151.01 10.73 106.33
C ILE A 49 149.74 10.11 106.92
N VAL A 50 149.73 9.77 108.21
CA VAL A 50 148.55 9.19 108.88
C VAL A 50 147.39 10.19 108.90
N LYS A 51 147.69 11.49 109.06
CA LYS A 51 146.68 12.54 108.99
C LYS A 51 146.10 12.68 107.59
N ASP A 52 146.94 12.66 106.55
CA ASP A 52 146.50 12.68 105.14
C ASP A 52 145.65 11.45 104.79
N LEU A 53 146.04 10.27 105.28
CA LEU A 53 145.26 9.04 105.12
C LEU A 53 143.90 9.13 105.79
N SER A 54 143.83 9.70 107.00
CA SER A 54 142.56 9.93 107.71
C SER A 54 141.62 10.85 106.94
N ILE A 55 142.16 11.91 106.31
CA ILE A 55 141.40 12.80 105.42
C ILE A 55 140.86 12.04 104.22
N LYS A 56 141.73 11.29 103.51
CA LYS A 56 141.33 10.47 102.35
C LYS A 56 140.27 9.41 102.69
N VAL A 57 140.37 8.78 103.87
CA VAL A 57 139.35 7.84 104.36
C VAL A 57 138.03 8.56 104.63
N GLY A 58 138.05 9.77 105.18
CA GLY A 58 136.87 10.62 105.34
C GLY A 58 136.21 11.01 104.01
N GLU A 59 137.02 11.37 103.01
CA GLU A 59 136.55 11.67 101.65
C GLU A 59 135.93 10.44 100.97
N LEU A 60 136.57 9.26 101.08
CA LEU A 60 136.03 7.99 100.60
C LEU A 60 134.70 7.64 101.25
N THR A 61 134.59 7.83 102.56
CA THR A 61 133.34 7.58 103.30
C THR A 61 132.23 8.51 102.81
N THR A 62 132.56 9.76 102.49
CA THR A 62 131.62 10.74 101.93
C THR A 62 131.21 10.37 100.51
N GLY A 63 132.16 9.95 99.67
CA GLY A 63 131.89 9.45 98.31
C GLY A 63 131.02 8.19 98.31
N GLN A 64 131.23 7.28 99.24
CA GLN A 64 130.40 6.08 99.41
C GLN A 64 128.96 6.43 99.80
N LYS A 65 128.75 7.41 100.68
CA LYS A 65 127.40 7.91 100.99
C LYS A 65 126.72 8.54 99.77
N ALA A 66 127.44 9.39 99.03
CA ALA A 66 126.90 10.00 97.81
C ALA A 66 126.55 8.95 96.75
N LEU A 67 127.34 7.89 96.62
CA LEU A 67 127.06 6.78 95.72
C LEU A 67 125.83 5.98 96.16
N ALA A 68 125.68 5.70 97.46
CA ALA A 68 124.50 5.03 98.00
C ALA A 68 123.22 5.85 97.76
N GLU A 69 123.29 7.17 97.91
CA GLU A 69 122.18 8.08 97.59
C GLU A 69 121.87 8.10 96.08
N ALA A 70 122.90 8.12 95.23
CA ALA A 70 122.73 8.05 93.78
C ALA A 70 122.16 6.69 93.33
N GLN A 71 122.56 5.61 93.97
CA GLN A 71 122.03 4.27 93.74
C GLN A 71 120.56 4.19 94.13
N LYS A 72 120.19 4.66 95.34
CA LYS A 72 118.80 4.74 95.78
C LYS A 72 117.95 5.55 94.79
N ARG A 73 118.44 6.71 94.34
CA ARG A 73 117.72 7.54 93.36
C ARG A 73 117.58 6.86 92.00
N THR A 74 118.51 5.99 91.64
CA THR A 74 118.43 5.19 90.41
C THR A 74 117.41 4.07 90.57
N GLU A 75 117.41 3.38 91.70
CA GLU A 75 116.40 2.38 92.04
C GLU A 75 114.99 2.99 92.03
N ASP A 76 114.80 4.17 92.65
CA ASP A 76 113.54 4.91 92.63
C ASP A 76 113.08 5.23 91.19
N LYS A 77 114.00 5.71 90.33
CA LYS A 77 113.70 5.97 88.91
C LYS A 77 113.38 4.70 88.12
N VAL A 78 114.04 3.59 88.42
CA VAL A 78 113.76 2.30 87.78
C VAL A 78 112.36 1.83 88.18
N THR A 79 111.95 2.02 89.43
CA THR A 79 110.57 1.73 89.86
C THR A 79 109.56 2.65 89.19
N GLU A 80 109.82 3.95 89.08
CA GLU A 80 108.93 4.89 88.37
C GLU A 80 108.79 4.53 86.89
N LEU A 81 109.89 4.14 86.23
CA LEU A 81 109.87 3.71 84.83
C LEU A 81 109.11 2.39 84.65
N ALA A 82 109.25 1.44 85.58
CA ALA A 82 108.49 0.19 85.54
C ALA A 82 106.98 0.45 85.70
N GLU A 83 106.58 1.37 86.58
CA GLU A 83 105.18 1.78 86.72
C GLU A 83 104.66 2.52 85.48
N ALA A 84 105.49 3.40 84.88
CA ALA A 84 105.14 4.10 83.65
C ALA A 84 105.02 3.14 82.45
N GLN A 85 105.89 2.13 82.37
CA GLN A 85 105.82 1.07 81.38
C GLN A 85 104.53 0.26 81.55
N LYS A 86 104.21 -0.17 82.77
CA LYS A 86 102.96 -0.89 83.05
C LYS A 86 101.72 -0.08 82.65
N ARG A 87 101.68 1.21 82.99
CA ARG A 87 100.59 2.12 82.56
C ARG A 87 100.50 2.27 81.05
N THR A 88 101.62 2.17 80.34
CA THR A 88 101.65 2.25 78.88
C THR A 88 101.13 0.95 78.28
N GLU A 89 101.54 -0.21 78.82
CA GLU A 89 101.00 -1.51 78.44
C GLU A 89 99.49 -1.58 78.64
N ASP A 90 98.97 -1.12 79.78
CA ASP A 90 97.53 -1.05 80.07
C ASP A 90 96.77 -0.15 79.07
N LYS A 91 97.35 1.00 78.67
CA LYS A 91 96.76 1.87 77.65
C LYS A 91 96.79 1.24 76.26
N VAL A 92 97.83 0.50 75.93
CA VAL A 92 97.95 -0.20 74.64
C VAL A 92 96.89 -1.30 74.55
N THR A 93 96.64 -2.05 75.63
CA THR A 93 95.55 -3.03 75.67
C THR A 93 94.18 -2.37 75.58
N GLU A 94 93.93 -1.27 76.31
CA GLU A 94 92.66 -0.52 76.18
C GLU A 94 92.44 0.00 74.75
N LEU A 95 93.48 0.52 74.09
CA LEU A 95 93.41 0.99 72.71
C LEU A 95 93.15 -0.17 71.73
N ALA A 96 93.78 -1.32 71.94
CA ALA A 96 93.55 -2.51 71.12
C ALA A 96 92.09 -3.00 71.25
N GLU A 97 91.53 -2.99 72.46
CA GLU A 97 90.12 -3.32 72.68
C GLU A 97 89.18 -2.29 72.05
N ALA A 98 89.49 -1.01 72.14
CA ALA A 98 88.72 0.06 71.50
C ALA A 98 88.78 -0.03 69.98
N GLN A 99 89.94 -0.36 69.41
CA GLN A 99 90.11 -0.62 67.98
C GLN A 99 89.26 -1.80 67.54
N LYS A 100 89.33 -2.93 68.26
CA LYS A 100 88.51 -4.11 67.96
C LYS A 100 87.00 -3.79 67.98
N ARG A 101 86.52 -3.08 69.00
CA ARG A 101 85.11 -2.62 69.06
C ARG A 101 84.72 -1.70 67.91
N THR A 102 85.67 -0.91 67.40
CA THR A 102 85.43 -0.03 66.26
C THR A 102 85.36 -0.84 64.97
N GLU A 103 86.26 -1.81 64.78
CA GLU A 103 86.21 -2.75 63.66
C GLU A 103 84.87 -3.51 63.64
N ASP A 104 84.45 -4.07 64.79
CA ASP A 104 83.18 -4.78 64.93
C ASP A 104 81.99 -3.89 64.49
N LYS A 105 81.93 -2.64 64.96
CA LYS A 105 80.90 -1.66 64.58
C LYS A 105 80.93 -1.30 63.09
N VAL A 106 82.12 -1.21 62.49
CA VAL A 106 82.25 -0.95 61.05
C VAL A 106 81.69 -2.12 60.25
N THR A 107 81.95 -3.36 60.67
CA THR A 107 81.32 -4.55 60.06
C THR A 107 79.80 -4.54 60.21
N GLU A 108 79.27 -4.26 61.40
CA GLU A 108 77.81 -4.17 61.62
C GLU A 108 77.16 -3.09 60.74
N LEU A 109 77.81 -1.93 60.61
CA LEU A 109 77.33 -0.86 59.73
C LEU A 109 77.38 -1.25 58.25
N ALA A 110 78.43 -1.95 57.82
CA ALA A 110 78.53 -2.45 56.45
C ALA A 110 77.42 -3.47 56.14
N GLU A 111 77.12 -4.37 57.07
CA GLU A 111 76.00 -5.32 56.93
C GLU A 111 74.64 -4.62 56.92
N ALA A 112 74.44 -3.63 57.78
CA ALA A 112 73.22 -2.82 57.82
C ALA A 112 73.04 -2.00 56.53
N GLN A 113 74.13 -1.46 55.98
CA GLN A 113 74.13 -0.76 54.69
C GLN A 113 73.73 -1.73 53.58
N LYS A 114 74.34 -2.93 53.51
CA LYS A 114 73.99 -3.95 52.51
C LYS A 114 72.51 -4.35 52.58
N ARG A 115 71.98 -4.60 53.78
CA ARG A 115 70.53 -4.89 53.96
C ARG A 115 69.63 -3.74 53.52
N THR A 116 70.10 -2.50 53.65
CA THR A 116 69.37 -1.31 53.21
C THR A 116 69.38 -1.21 51.69
N GLU A 117 70.54 -1.43 51.06
CA GLU A 117 70.66 -1.51 49.60
C GLU A 117 69.73 -2.60 49.05
N ASP A 118 69.77 -3.82 49.59
CA ASP A 118 68.90 -4.92 49.17
C ASP A 118 67.41 -4.53 49.21
N LYS A 119 66.95 -3.93 50.33
CA LYS A 119 65.57 -3.43 50.49
C LYS A 119 65.20 -2.33 49.50
N VAL A 120 66.13 -1.42 49.19
CA VAL A 120 65.90 -0.37 48.20
C VAL A 120 65.71 -1.00 46.81
N THR A 121 66.49 -2.02 46.47
CA THR A 121 66.32 -2.79 45.22
C THR A 121 64.96 -3.49 45.18
N GLU A 122 64.55 -4.18 46.25
CA GLU A 122 63.24 -4.84 46.32
C GLU A 122 62.08 -3.84 46.18
N LEU A 123 62.18 -2.67 46.82
CA LEU A 123 61.19 -1.60 46.70
C LEU A 123 61.12 -1.04 45.28
N ALA A 124 62.27 -0.85 44.61
CA ALA A 124 62.30 -0.40 43.23
C ALA A 124 61.64 -1.40 42.27
N GLU A 125 61.89 -2.71 42.47
CA GLU A 125 61.22 -3.77 41.70
C GLU A 125 59.71 -3.81 41.98
N ALA A 126 59.29 -3.66 43.25
CA ALA A 126 57.89 -3.60 43.63
C ALA A 126 57.19 -2.37 43.03
N GLN A 127 57.86 -1.22 43.00
CA GLN A 127 57.36 -0.01 42.35
C GLN A 127 57.17 -0.24 40.85
N LYS A 128 58.17 -0.79 40.16
CA LYS A 128 58.07 -1.11 38.73
C LYS A 128 56.90 -2.04 38.42
N ARG A 129 56.73 -3.12 39.21
CA ARG A 129 55.59 -4.04 39.06
C ARG A 129 54.24 -3.36 39.29
N THR A 130 54.20 -2.33 40.13
CA THR A 130 52.99 -1.55 40.39
C THR A 130 52.68 -0.63 39.21
N GLU A 131 53.69 0.05 38.66
CA GLU A 131 53.56 0.87 37.45
C GLU A 131 53.08 0.02 36.25
N ASP A 132 53.65 -1.17 36.04
CA ASP A 132 53.23 -2.09 35.00
C ASP A 132 51.73 -2.47 35.15
N LYS A 133 51.30 -2.83 36.37
CA LYS A 133 49.89 -3.15 36.66
C LYS A 133 48.94 -1.97 36.45
N VAL A 134 49.36 -0.76 36.82
CA VAL A 134 48.57 0.46 36.59
C VAL A 134 48.38 0.68 35.09
N THR A 135 49.43 0.44 34.31
CA THR A 135 49.38 0.56 32.85
C THR A 135 48.43 -0.47 32.23
N GLU A 136 48.52 -1.74 32.65
CA GLU A 136 47.59 -2.80 32.22
C GLU A 136 46.14 -2.47 32.58
N LEU A 137 45.89 -1.95 33.79
CA LEU A 137 44.54 -1.55 34.22
C LEU A 137 44.01 -0.38 33.38
N ALA A 138 44.84 0.60 33.04
CA ALA A 138 44.45 1.71 32.18
C ALA A 138 44.08 1.23 30.76
N GLU A 139 44.84 0.30 30.19
CA GLU A 139 44.51 -0.31 28.91
C GLU A 139 43.21 -1.14 28.97
N ALA A 140 43.01 -1.91 30.04
CA ALA A 140 41.79 -2.68 30.25
C ALA A 140 40.56 -1.76 30.41
N GLN A 141 40.71 -0.64 31.12
CA GLN A 141 39.67 0.39 31.24
C GLN A 141 39.33 0.98 29.87
N LYS A 142 40.34 1.39 29.09
CA LYS A 142 40.11 1.93 27.74
C LYS A 142 39.37 0.94 26.83
N ARG A 143 39.77 -0.34 26.83
CA ARG A 143 39.06 -1.39 26.07
C ARG A 143 37.62 -1.60 26.54
N THR A 144 37.34 -1.34 27.81
CA THR A 144 35.98 -1.42 28.35
C THR A 144 35.14 -0.22 27.89
N GLU A 145 35.69 0.99 27.92
CA GLU A 145 35.05 2.20 27.40
C GLU A 145 34.73 2.08 25.90
N ASP A 146 35.66 1.55 25.11
CA ASP A 146 35.46 1.29 23.67
C ASP A 146 34.28 0.32 23.46
N LYS A 147 34.23 -0.80 24.19
CA LYS A 147 33.12 -1.77 24.11
C LYS A 147 31.77 -1.18 24.55
N VAL A 148 31.76 -0.34 25.58
CA VAL A 148 30.54 0.35 26.02
C VAL A 148 30.03 1.27 24.92
N THR A 149 30.94 1.96 24.23
CA THR A 149 30.60 2.83 23.09
C THR A 149 30.02 2.02 21.93
N GLU A 150 30.65 0.90 21.55
CA GLU A 150 30.14 -0.01 20.51
C GLU A 150 28.75 -0.57 20.87
N LEU A 151 28.53 -0.94 22.12
CA LEU A 151 27.23 -1.42 22.59
C LEU A 151 26.16 -0.33 22.53
N ALA A 152 26.49 0.91 22.89
CA ALA A 152 25.56 2.04 22.78
C ALA A 152 25.17 2.32 21.32
N GLU A 153 26.14 2.26 20.39
CA GLU A 153 25.84 2.39 18.95
C GLU A 153 24.98 1.23 18.42
N ALA A 154 25.27 0.00 18.84
CA ALA A 154 24.47 -1.18 18.48
C ALA A 154 23.03 -1.08 19.03
N GLN A 155 22.87 -0.57 20.26
CA GLN A 155 21.56 -0.31 20.84
C GLN A 155 20.80 0.74 20.02
N LYS A 156 21.43 1.87 19.70
CA LYS A 156 20.80 2.91 18.87
C LYS A 156 20.35 2.38 17.50
N ARG A 157 21.20 1.60 16.82
CA ARG A 157 20.83 0.95 15.55
C ARG A 157 19.66 -0.03 15.69
N THR A 158 19.50 -0.63 16.87
CA THR A 158 18.37 -1.53 17.16
C THR A 158 17.10 -0.73 17.37
N GLU A 159 17.15 0.38 18.12
CA GLU A 159 16.03 1.31 18.31
C GLU A 159 15.53 1.90 16.98
N ASP A 160 16.46 2.31 16.10
CA ASP A 160 16.12 2.81 14.76
C ASP A 160 15.37 1.74 13.94
N LYS A 161 15.86 0.50 13.92
CA LYS A 161 15.20 -0.63 13.22
C LYS A 161 13.83 -0.96 13.80
N VAL A 162 13.66 -0.89 15.12
CA VAL A 162 12.35 -1.11 15.76
C VAL A 162 11.37 -0.04 15.32
N THR A 163 11.83 1.21 15.20
CA THR A 163 11.01 2.33 14.72
C THR A 163 10.59 2.12 13.25
N GLU A 164 11.52 1.76 12.37
CA GLU A 164 11.21 1.44 10.96
C GLU A 164 10.21 0.29 10.83
N LEU A 165 10.35 -0.77 11.65
CA LEU A 165 9.42 -1.90 11.65
C LEU A 165 8.02 -1.48 12.12
N ALA A 166 7.92 -0.61 13.13
CA ALA A 166 6.64 -0.09 13.60
C ALA A 166 5.93 0.74 12.52
N GLU A 167 6.67 1.57 11.78
CA GLU A 167 6.11 2.32 10.64
C GLU A 167 5.67 1.41 9.50
N ALA A 168 6.46 0.38 9.18
CA ALA A 168 6.11 -0.62 8.17
C ALA A 168 4.85 -1.42 8.56
N GLN A 169 4.71 -1.76 9.84
CA GLN A 169 3.52 -2.41 10.37
C GLN A 169 2.29 -1.50 10.21
N LYS A 170 2.37 -0.23 10.63
CA LYS A 170 1.27 0.73 10.48
C LYS A 170 0.81 0.86 9.01
N ARG A 171 1.76 0.99 8.08
CA ARG A 171 1.45 1.04 6.63
C ARG A 171 0.78 -0.23 6.13
N THR A 172 1.08 -1.37 6.73
CA THR A 172 0.44 -2.65 6.39
C THR A 172 -0.99 -2.70 6.92
N GLU A 173 -1.22 -2.26 8.15
CA GLU A 173 -2.55 -2.14 8.75
C GLU A 173 -3.47 -1.19 7.95
N ASP A 174 -2.95 -0.05 7.50
CA ASP A 174 -3.67 0.89 6.64
C ASP A 174 -4.10 0.23 5.32
N LYS A 175 -3.18 -0.48 4.65
CA LYS A 175 -3.48 -1.21 3.40
C LYS A 175 -4.51 -2.33 3.58
N VAL A 176 -4.45 -3.05 4.71
CA VAL A 176 -5.43 -4.09 5.03
C VAL A 176 -6.83 -3.47 5.19
N THR A 177 -6.91 -2.30 5.81
CA THR A 177 -8.16 -1.55 5.97
C THR A 177 -8.72 -1.10 4.61
N GLU A 178 -7.89 -0.52 3.75
CA GLU A 178 -8.30 -0.14 2.38
C GLU A 178 -8.80 -1.34 1.56
N LEU A 179 -8.13 -2.49 1.66
CA LEU A 179 -8.56 -3.72 0.98
C LEU A 179 -9.90 -4.23 1.50
N ALA A 180 -10.13 -4.17 2.82
CA ALA A 180 -11.41 -4.57 3.41
C ALA A 180 -12.56 -3.67 2.92
N GLU A 181 -12.35 -2.35 2.82
CA GLU A 181 -13.33 -1.42 2.26
C GLU A 181 -13.59 -1.68 0.77
N ALA A 182 -12.54 -1.95 -0.01
CA ALA A 182 -12.66 -2.28 -1.42
C ALA A 182 -13.42 -3.60 -1.63
N GLN A 183 -13.19 -4.60 -0.78
CA GLN A 183 -13.93 -5.86 -0.78
C GLN A 183 -15.42 -5.61 -0.49
N LYS A 184 -15.75 -4.85 0.56
CA LYS A 184 -17.14 -4.51 0.89
C LYS A 184 -17.86 -3.82 -0.28
N ARG A 185 -17.21 -2.83 -0.91
CA ARG A 185 -17.77 -2.16 -2.11
C ARG A 185 -17.99 -3.11 -3.27
N THR A 186 -17.17 -4.14 -3.39
CA THR A 186 -17.32 -5.16 -4.44
C THR A 186 -18.50 -6.07 -4.13
N GLU A 187 -18.66 -6.49 -2.88
CA GLU A 187 -19.83 -7.27 -2.41
C GLU A 187 -21.15 -6.51 -2.62
N ASP A 188 -21.18 -5.22 -2.29
CA ASP A 188 -22.34 -4.35 -2.52
C ASP A 188 -22.72 -4.30 -4.03
N LYS A 189 -21.73 -4.09 -4.91
CA LYS A 189 -21.95 -4.09 -6.37
C LYS A 189 -22.44 -5.42 -6.92
N VAL A 190 -21.91 -6.54 -6.40
CA VAL A 190 -22.36 -7.88 -6.79
C VAL A 190 -23.83 -8.06 -6.41
N THR A 191 -24.24 -7.57 -5.23
CA THR A 191 -25.63 -7.61 -4.78
C THR A 191 -26.54 -6.78 -5.69
N GLU A 192 -26.14 -5.54 -6.03
CA GLU A 192 -26.89 -4.68 -6.96
C GLU A 192 -27.04 -5.33 -8.35
N LEU A 193 -25.98 -5.96 -8.86
CA LEU A 193 -26.02 -6.68 -10.15
C LEU A 193 -26.97 -7.88 -10.10
N ALA A 194 -26.97 -8.64 -9.00
CA ALA A 194 -27.89 -9.76 -8.82
C ALA A 194 -29.36 -9.28 -8.80
N GLU A 195 -29.66 -8.17 -8.13
CA GLU A 195 -31.00 -7.57 -8.14
C GLU A 195 -31.41 -7.06 -9.53
N ALA A 196 -30.49 -6.41 -10.25
CA ALA A 196 -30.72 -5.95 -11.61
C ALA A 196 -30.97 -7.11 -12.58
N GLN A 197 -30.23 -8.21 -12.42
CA GLN A 197 -30.45 -9.45 -13.18
C GLN A 197 -31.84 -10.01 -12.90
N LYS A 198 -32.23 -10.16 -11.64
CA LYS A 198 -33.56 -10.65 -11.25
C LYS A 198 -34.69 -9.81 -11.88
N ARG A 199 -34.58 -8.48 -11.81
CA ARG A 199 -35.55 -7.55 -12.44
C ARG A 199 -35.62 -7.72 -13.96
N THR A 200 -34.50 -8.07 -14.58
CA THR A 200 -34.45 -8.31 -16.03
C THR A 200 -35.14 -9.64 -16.37
N GLU A 201 -34.89 -10.69 -15.59
CA GLU A 201 -35.57 -11.99 -15.73
C GLU A 201 -37.09 -11.86 -15.55
N ASP A 202 -37.54 -11.08 -14.56
CA ASP A 202 -38.97 -10.81 -14.35
C ASP A 202 -39.61 -10.11 -15.57
N LYS A 203 -38.94 -9.08 -16.13
CA LYS A 203 -39.41 -8.38 -17.34
C LYS A 203 -39.45 -9.27 -18.58
N VAL A 204 -38.46 -10.14 -18.75
CA VAL A 204 -38.44 -11.11 -19.86
C VAL A 204 -39.62 -12.06 -19.74
N THR A 205 -39.95 -12.50 -18.52
CA THR A 205 -41.12 -13.35 -18.26
C THR A 205 -42.42 -12.62 -18.61
N GLU A 206 -42.58 -11.37 -18.17
CA GLU A 206 -43.75 -10.55 -18.49
C GLU A 206 -43.92 -10.32 -20.01
N LEU A 207 -42.81 -10.06 -20.72
CA LEU A 207 -42.81 -9.91 -22.18
C LEU A 207 -43.21 -11.20 -22.88
N ALA A 208 -42.74 -12.36 -22.42
CA ALA A 208 -43.12 -13.66 -22.97
C ALA A 208 -44.62 -13.92 -22.79
N GLU A 209 -45.20 -13.59 -21.63
CA GLU A 209 -46.64 -13.69 -21.40
C GLU A 209 -47.44 -12.72 -22.28
N ALA A 210 -46.98 -11.49 -22.43
CA ALA A 210 -47.61 -10.49 -23.30
C ALA A 210 -47.55 -10.92 -24.78
N GLN A 211 -46.45 -11.52 -25.22
CA GLN A 211 -46.30 -12.08 -26.56
C GLN A 211 -47.32 -13.21 -26.77
N LYS A 212 -47.40 -14.17 -25.85
CA LYS A 212 -48.37 -15.28 -25.93
C LYS A 212 -49.81 -14.77 -26.04
N ARG A 213 -50.20 -13.80 -25.22
CA ARG A 213 -51.54 -13.16 -25.30
C ARG A 213 -51.78 -12.45 -26.64
N THR A 214 -50.73 -11.92 -27.25
CA THR A 214 -50.83 -11.27 -28.57
C THR A 214 -51.01 -12.33 -29.65
N GLU A 215 -50.27 -13.43 -29.60
CA GLU A 215 -50.43 -14.57 -30.50
C GLU A 215 -51.85 -15.14 -30.43
N ASP A 216 -52.38 -15.36 -29.22
CA ASP A 216 -53.76 -15.84 -29.02
C ASP A 216 -54.79 -14.89 -29.67
N LYS A 217 -54.65 -13.57 -29.47
CA LYS A 217 -55.53 -12.57 -30.09
C LYS A 217 -55.43 -12.54 -31.61
N VAL A 218 -54.23 -12.73 -32.17
CA VAL A 218 -54.03 -12.79 -33.62
C VAL A 218 -54.75 -14.02 -34.19
N THR A 219 -54.69 -15.16 -33.50
CA THR A 219 -55.44 -16.36 -33.88
C THR A 219 -56.96 -16.11 -33.84
N GLU A 220 -57.48 -15.52 -32.76
CA GLU A 220 -58.91 -15.17 -32.66
C GLU A 220 -59.37 -14.21 -33.77
N LEU A 221 -58.54 -13.21 -34.11
CA LEU A 221 -58.82 -12.28 -35.20
C LEU A 221 -58.82 -12.99 -36.57
N ALA A 222 -57.89 -13.91 -36.81
CA ALA A 222 -57.87 -14.70 -38.03
C ALA A 222 -59.14 -15.58 -38.17
N GLU A 223 -59.61 -16.18 -37.08
CA GLU A 223 -60.87 -16.93 -37.07
C GLU A 223 -62.10 -16.02 -37.26
N ALA A 224 -62.11 -14.84 -36.66
CA ALA A 224 -63.15 -13.84 -36.88
C ALA A 224 -63.19 -13.35 -38.34
N GLN A 225 -62.02 -13.12 -38.94
CA GLN A 225 -61.89 -12.76 -40.35
C GLN A 225 -62.45 -13.86 -41.24
N LYS A 226 -62.03 -15.12 -41.03
CA LYS A 226 -62.53 -16.27 -41.81
C LYS A 226 -64.06 -16.39 -41.75
N ARG A 227 -64.65 -16.30 -40.54
CA ARG A 227 -66.11 -16.30 -40.38
C ARG A 227 -66.80 -15.13 -41.11
N THR A 228 -66.13 -13.98 -41.20
CA THR A 228 -66.64 -12.83 -41.93
C THR A 228 -66.60 -13.08 -43.44
N GLU A 229 -65.50 -13.63 -43.95
CA GLU A 229 -65.35 -14.03 -45.35
C GLU A 229 -66.41 -15.06 -45.77
N ASP A 230 -66.67 -16.07 -44.92
CA ASP A 230 -67.72 -17.07 -45.13
C ASP A 230 -69.11 -16.40 -45.23
N LYS A 231 -69.45 -15.49 -44.31
CA LYS A 231 -70.72 -14.74 -44.32
C LYS A 231 -70.87 -13.84 -45.54
N VAL A 232 -69.78 -13.18 -45.96
CA VAL A 232 -69.78 -12.34 -47.17
C VAL A 232 -70.06 -13.19 -48.40
N THR A 233 -69.52 -14.41 -48.46
CA THR A 233 -69.77 -15.37 -49.54
C THR A 233 -71.24 -15.80 -49.56
N GLU A 234 -71.79 -16.19 -48.41
CA GLU A 234 -73.22 -16.56 -48.27
C GLU A 234 -74.16 -15.41 -48.68
N LEU A 235 -73.82 -14.18 -48.29
CA LEU A 235 -74.59 -12.99 -48.67
C LEU A 235 -74.54 -12.74 -50.18
N ALA A 236 -73.38 -12.92 -50.82
CA ALA A 236 -73.23 -12.77 -52.26
C ALA A 236 -74.06 -13.81 -53.05
N GLU A 237 -74.11 -15.05 -52.57
CA GLU A 237 -74.95 -16.11 -53.13
C GLU A 237 -76.45 -15.77 -53.00
N THR A 238 -76.85 -15.33 -51.80
CA THR A 238 -78.23 -14.91 -51.52
C THR A 238 -78.65 -13.74 -52.39
N LEU A 239 -77.79 -12.73 -52.55
CA LEU A 239 -78.04 -11.58 -53.42
C LEU A 239 -78.20 -12.02 -54.89
N THR A 240 -77.36 -12.93 -55.36
CA THR A 240 -77.46 -13.50 -56.72
C THR A 240 -78.79 -14.20 -56.94
N LYS A 241 -79.29 -14.94 -55.94
CA LYS A 241 -80.62 -15.57 -55.99
C LYS A 241 -81.75 -14.53 -56.02
N LEU A 242 -81.68 -13.51 -55.17
CA LEU A 242 -82.67 -12.44 -55.12
C LEU A 242 -82.77 -11.68 -56.44
N VAL A 243 -81.63 -11.40 -57.10
CA VAL A 243 -81.60 -10.77 -58.42
C VAL A 243 -82.36 -11.61 -59.45
N LYS A 244 -82.15 -12.93 -59.47
CA LYS A 244 -82.88 -13.85 -60.37
C LYS A 244 -84.39 -13.84 -60.11
N GLU A 245 -84.81 -13.93 -58.84
CA GLU A 245 -86.22 -13.89 -58.46
C GLU A 245 -86.88 -12.54 -58.86
N HIS A 246 -86.13 -11.43 -58.76
CA HIS A 246 -86.60 -10.13 -59.19
C HIS A 246 -86.80 -10.05 -60.72
N ASP A 247 -85.90 -10.62 -61.51
CA ASP A 247 -86.04 -10.69 -62.97
C ASP A 247 -87.25 -11.53 -63.40
N ASP A 248 -87.52 -12.65 -62.72
CA ASP A 248 -88.71 -13.45 -62.98
C ASP A 248 -90.00 -12.71 -62.62
N THR A 249 -89.99 -11.94 -61.52
CA THR A 249 -91.11 -11.06 -61.14
C THR A 249 -91.38 -10.02 -62.24
N LYS A 250 -90.33 -9.39 -62.79
CA LYS A 250 -90.47 -8.45 -63.91
C LYS A 250 -91.11 -9.10 -65.14
N ARG A 251 -90.72 -10.34 -65.48
CA ARG A 251 -91.31 -11.09 -66.60
C ARG A 251 -92.80 -11.36 -66.39
N GLN A 252 -93.19 -11.80 -65.20
CA GLN A 252 -94.59 -12.04 -64.85
C GLN A 252 -95.43 -10.76 -64.93
N MET A 253 -94.90 -9.62 -64.43
CA MET A 253 -95.55 -8.32 -64.57
C MET A 253 -95.77 -7.91 -66.03
N GLY A 254 -94.80 -8.19 -66.91
CA GLY A 254 -94.93 -7.99 -68.35
C GLY A 254 -96.08 -8.79 -68.97
N GLY A 255 -96.25 -10.05 -68.57
CA GLY A 255 -97.36 -10.90 -69.02
C GLY A 255 -98.74 -10.38 -68.58
N ILE A 256 -98.87 -9.94 -67.32
CA ILE A 256 -100.13 -9.38 -66.78
C ILE A 256 -100.55 -8.12 -67.55
N ALA A 257 -99.60 -7.23 -67.85
CA ALA A 257 -99.88 -6.01 -68.59
C ALA A 257 -100.48 -6.29 -69.99
N GLN A 258 -100.03 -7.35 -70.67
CA GLN A 258 -100.57 -7.78 -71.95
C GLN A 258 -102.01 -8.31 -71.84
N SER A 259 -102.30 -9.18 -70.86
CA SER A 259 -103.64 -9.73 -70.68
C SER A 259 -104.71 -8.67 -70.39
N ILE A 260 -104.36 -7.58 -69.70
CA ILE A 260 -105.27 -6.45 -69.48
C ILE A 260 -105.60 -5.74 -70.80
N GLY A 261 -104.63 -5.64 -71.72
CA GLY A 261 -104.84 -5.07 -73.06
C GLY A 261 -105.83 -5.88 -73.90
N TYR A 262 -105.67 -7.20 -73.96
CA TYR A 262 -106.56 -8.08 -74.74
C TYR A 262 -108.01 -8.02 -74.26
N ASN A 263 -108.24 -7.99 -72.94
CA ASN A 263 -109.59 -7.86 -72.39
C ASN A 263 -110.30 -6.57 -72.81
N LEU A 264 -109.55 -5.47 -73.02
CA LEU A 264 -110.12 -4.21 -73.48
C LEU A 264 -110.56 -4.30 -74.95
N GLU A 265 -109.76 -4.96 -75.78
CA GLU A 265 -110.03 -5.20 -77.19
C GLU A 265 -111.23 -6.11 -77.41
N ASP A 266 -111.31 -7.20 -76.65
CA ASP A 266 -112.43 -8.15 -76.75
C ASP A 266 -113.78 -7.47 -76.46
N LYS A 267 -113.81 -6.53 -75.51
CA LYS A 267 -115.01 -5.73 -75.24
C LYS A 267 -115.28 -4.74 -76.37
N ALA A 268 -114.23 -4.13 -76.94
CA ALA A 268 -114.34 -3.21 -78.06
C ALA A 268 -115.01 -3.86 -79.28
N TYR A 269 -114.58 -5.08 -79.65
CA TYR A 269 -115.15 -5.78 -80.80
C TYR A 269 -116.66 -6.02 -80.68
N LYS A 270 -117.16 -6.23 -79.46
CA LYS A 270 -118.58 -6.49 -79.20
C LYS A 270 -119.42 -5.20 -79.25
N ALA A 271 -118.91 -4.11 -78.68
CA ALA A 271 -119.69 -2.88 -78.51
C ALA A 271 -119.60 -1.91 -79.69
N LEU A 272 -118.42 -1.78 -80.31
CA LEU A 272 -118.17 -0.79 -81.36
C LEU A 272 -119.14 -0.88 -82.55
N PRO A 273 -119.57 -2.05 -83.07
CA PRO A 273 -120.53 -2.09 -84.16
C PRO A 273 -121.84 -1.35 -83.86
N ALA A 274 -122.37 -1.49 -82.64
CA ALA A 274 -123.59 -0.81 -82.21
C ALA A 274 -123.35 0.69 -81.99
N LEU A 275 -122.22 1.06 -81.38
CA LEU A 275 -121.87 2.46 -81.10
C LEU A 275 -121.60 3.25 -82.38
N LEU A 276 -120.84 2.68 -83.31
CA LEU A 276 -120.56 3.29 -84.62
C LEU A 276 -121.84 3.45 -85.44
N LYS A 277 -122.77 2.50 -85.34
CA LYS A 277 -124.10 2.61 -85.96
C LYS A 277 -124.93 3.72 -85.35
N ARG A 278 -124.96 3.83 -84.01
CA ARG A 278 -125.70 4.87 -83.28
C ARG A 278 -125.16 6.27 -83.56
N ASP A 279 -123.85 6.45 -83.48
CA ASP A 279 -123.22 7.78 -83.44
C ASP A 279 -122.92 8.32 -84.85
N PHE A 280 -122.58 7.44 -85.80
CA PHE A 280 -122.11 7.83 -87.13
C PHE A 280 -122.91 7.19 -88.28
N ASN A 281 -123.97 6.44 -87.96
CA ASN A 281 -124.73 5.64 -88.93
C ASN A 281 -123.84 4.69 -89.76
N ILE A 282 -122.76 4.21 -89.15
CA ILE A 282 -121.81 3.26 -89.74
C ILE A 282 -122.30 1.84 -89.45
N THR A 283 -122.52 1.04 -90.49
CA THR A 283 -122.86 -0.38 -90.33
C THR A 283 -121.61 -1.21 -90.59
N ILE A 284 -121.13 -1.96 -89.59
CA ILE A 284 -119.98 -2.85 -89.78
C ILE A 284 -120.39 -4.03 -90.66
N GLU A 285 -119.57 -4.30 -91.67
CA GLU A 285 -119.71 -5.47 -92.54
C GLU A 285 -118.83 -6.59 -91.99
N GLY A 286 -119.45 -7.66 -91.50
CA GLY A 286 -118.75 -8.76 -90.83
C GLY A 286 -118.44 -8.44 -89.37
N ARG A 287 -117.16 -8.46 -88.99
CA ARG A 287 -116.70 -8.27 -87.61
C ARG A 287 -115.45 -7.41 -87.55
N LEU A 288 -115.26 -6.71 -86.44
CA LEU A 288 -113.99 -6.06 -86.11
C LEU A 288 -113.03 -7.12 -85.54
N ILE A 289 -111.77 -7.10 -85.99
CA ILE A 289 -110.72 -8.04 -85.57
C ILE A 289 -109.40 -7.31 -85.33
N ARG A 290 -108.51 -7.92 -84.54
CA ARG A 290 -107.09 -7.60 -84.59
C ARG A 290 -106.48 -8.34 -85.78
N ASP A 291 -105.76 -7.62 -86.62
CA ASP A 291 -105.09 -8.19 -87.79
C ASP A 291 -103.83 -7.40 -88.16
N TYR A 292 -102.97 -8.01 -88.96
CA TYR A 292 -101.81 -7.37 -89.54
C TYR A 292 -102.18 -6.77 -90.89
N VAL A 293 -102.05 -5.45 -91.01
CA VAL A 293 -102.26 -4.72 -92.25
C VAL A 293 -100.90 -4.33 -92.83
N LYS A 294 -100.68 -4.67 -94.10
CA LYS A 294 -99.46 -4.29 -94.84
C LYS A 294 -99.60 -2.89 -95.42
N ASP A 295 -98.56 -2.08 -95.28
CA ASP A 295 -98.46 -0.81 -96.01
C ASP A 295 -97.99 -1.03 -97.47
N ASN A 296 -97.91 0.06 -98.23
CA ASN A 296 -97.41 0.05 -99.62
C ASN A 296 -95.94 -0.39 -99.76
N LYS A 297 -95.21 -0.63 -98.65
CA LYS A 297 -93.84 -1.14 -98.60
C LYS A 297 -93.77 -2.57 -98.04
N GLU A 298 -94.91 -3.27 -97.99
CA GLU A 298 -95.06 -4.62 -97.44
C GLU A 298 -94.70 -4.76 -95.95
N ARG A 299 -94.63 -3.65 -95.19
CA ARG A 299 -94.39 -3.70 -93.75
C ARG A 299 -95.68 -4.03 -93.03
N GLU A 300 -95.66 -5.06 -92.21
CA GLU A 300 -96.81 -5.49 -91.42
C GLU A 300 -96.99 -4.63 -90.17
N PHE A 301 -98.20 -4.10 -89.98
CA PHE A 301 -98.59 -3.36 -88.79
C PHE A 301 -99.76 -4.05 -88.12
N GLU A 302 -99.58 -4.45 -86.86
CA GLU A 302 -100.69 -4.92 -86.05
C GLU A 302 -101.65 -3.76 -85.78
N VAL A 303 -102.91 -3.93 -86.18
CA VAL A 303 -104.01 -3.03 -85.90
C VAL A 303 -104.92 -3.73 -84.90
N ASN A 304 -105.18 -3.11 -83.74
CA ASN A 304 -105.98 -3.77 -82.70
C ASN A 304 -107.44 -3.91 -83.13
N ILE A 305 -107.99 -2.94 -83.84
CA ILE A 305 -109.39 -2.95 -84.29
C ILE A 305 -109.41 -2.65 -85.78
N PHE A 306 -109.71 -3.64 -86.59
CA PHE A 306 -109.75 -3.54 -88.04
C PHE A 306 -111.04 -4.16 -88.59
N GLY A 307 -111.68 -3.50 -89.55
CA GLY A 307 -112.82 -4.07 -90.26
C GLY A 307 -113.38 -3.14 -91.31
N LYS A 308 -114.37 -3.63 -92.08
CA LYS A 308 -115.05 -2.85 -93.13
C LYS A 308 -116.44 -2.43 -92.64
N GLY A 309 -116.95 -1.33 -93.18
CA GLY A 309 -118.31 -0.89 -92.90
C GLY A 309 -118.87 -0.02 -94.01
N LYS A 310 -120.15 0.36 -93.87
CA LYS A 310 -120.83 1.26 -94.79
C LYS A 310 -121.43 2.46 -94.08
N ARG A 311 -121.26 3.65 -94.66
CA ARG A 311 -121.87 4.91 -94.21
C ARG A 311 -122.52 5.60 -95.40
N GLY A 312 -123.84 5.79 -95.36
CA GLY A 312 -124.57 6.43 -96.47
C GLY A 312 -124.38 5.75 -97.83
N GLY A 313 -124.23 4.42 -97.83
CA GLY A 313 -124.00 3.62 -99.05
C GLY A 313 -122.55 3.57 -99.55
N LYS A 314 -121.60 4.27 -98.91
CA LYS A 314 -120.16 4.22 -99.24
C LYS A 314 -119.41 3.26 -98.32
N ASP A 315 -118.46 2.52 -98.88
CA ASP A 315 -117.55 1.64 -98.14
C ASP A 315 -116.53 2.47 -97.34
N ILE A 316 -116.30 2.07 -96.10
CA ILE A 316 -115.35 2.67 -95.17
C ILE A 316 -114.54 1.59 -94.43
N ILE A 317 -113.32 1.94 -94.02
CA ILE A 317 -112.42 1.05 -93.28
C ILE A 317 -112.28 1.55 -91.85
N ILE A 318 -112.60 0.71 -90.88
CA ILE A 318 -112.45 1.00 -89.47
C ILE A 318 -111.04 0.59 -89.08
N ILE A 319 -110.25 1.55 -88.61
CA ILE A 319 -108.94 1.30 -88.00
C ILE A 319 -108.95 1.87 -86.61
N GLY A 320 -108.58 1.06 -85.63
CA GLY A 320 -108.56 1.49 -84.25
C GLY A 320 -107.49 0.84 -83.40
N GLU A 321 -107.20 1.53 -82.30
CA GLU A 321 -106.21 1.16 -81.31
C GLU A 321 -106.87 1.14 -79.93
N SER A 322 -106.53 0.12 -79.13
CA SER A 322 -107.05 -0.03 -77.76
C SER A 322 -105.94 0.27 -76.77
N LYS A 323 -106.21 1.17 -75.81
CA LYS A 323 -105.25 1.54 -74.78
C LYS A 323 -105.94 1.67 -73.42
N THR A 324 -105.52 0.90 -72.41
CA THR A 324 -106.14 0.93 -71.07
C THR A 324 -106.18 2.33 -70.47
N VAL A 325 -105.05 3.05 -70.54
CA VAL A 325 -104.98 4.48 -70.22
C VAL A 325 -104.46 5.22 -71.44
N LEU A 326 -105.30 6.03 -72.07
CA LEU A 326 -104.97 6.77 -73.30
C LEU A 326 -104.32 8.11 -72.98
N SER A 327 -103.14 8.38 -73.55
CA SER A 327 -102.45 9.67 -73.46
C SER A 327 -102.44 10.44 -74.77
N GLU A 328 -102.09 11.74 -74.73
CA GLU A 328 -101.87 12.54 -75.94
C GLU A 328 -100.79 11.94 -76.85
N ASN A 329 -99.75 11.32 -76.26
CA ASN A 329 -98.68 10.67 -77.01
C ASN A 329 -99.18 9.39 -77.71
N ASP A 330 -100.08 8.64 -77.08
CA ASP A 330 -100.72 7.48 -77.72
C ASP A 330 -101.56 7.95 -78.93
N ILE A 331 -102.34 9.02 -78.80
CA ILE A 331 -103.11 9.59 -79.91
C ILE A 331 -102.20 10.01 -81.07
N LYS A 332 -101.14 10.79 -80.78
CA LYS A 332 -100.16 11.21 -81.81
C LYS A 332 -99.49 10.01 -82.47
N SER A 333 -99.14 8.98 -81.68
CA SER A 333 -98.55 7.74 -82.17
C SER A 333 -99.51 6.96 -83.05
N PHE A 334 -100.78 6.84 -82.67
CA PHE A 334 -101.81 6.16 -83.45
C PHE A 334 -102.01 6.85 -84.82
N ILE A 335 -102.15 8.18 -84.83
CA ILE A 335 -102.28 8.95 -86.08
C ILE A 335 -101.08 8.69 -86.97
N ARG A 336 -99.86 8.96 -86.47
CA ARG A 336 -98.64 8.87 -87.27
C ARG A 336 -98.33 7.44 -87.74
N LYS A 337 -98.46 6.45 -86.85
CA LYS A 337 -98.01 5.07 -87.10
C LYS A 337 -99.09 4.16 -87.68
N ARG A 338 -100.36 4.53 -87.61
CA ARG A 338 -101.47 3.73 -88.15
C ARG A 338 -102.20 4.50 -89.23
N ILE A 339 -102.79 5.64 -88.89
CA ILE A 339 -103.65 6.36 -89.82
C ILE A 339 -102.87 6.92 -91.00
N GLU A 340 -101.82 7.69 -90.78
CA GLU A 340 -100.99 8.27 -91.86
C GLU A 340 -100.23 7.21 -92.66
N THR A 341 -99.90 6.07 -92.04
CA THR A 341 -99.19 4.98 -92.70
C THR A 341 -100.12 4.15 -93.59
N LEU A 342 -101.38 3.98 -93.20
CA LEU A 342 -102.35 3.14 -93.90
C LEU A 342 -103.33 3.92 -94.79
N LYS A 343 -103.36 5.26 -94.74
CA LYS A 343 -104.27 6.10 -95.54
C LYS A 343 -104.18 5.88 -97.05
N ASP A 344 -102.99 5.59 -97.56
CA ASP A 344 -102.74 5.41 -99.00
C ASP A 344 -102.81 3.92 -99.40
N VAL A 345 -103.16 3.03 -98.47
CA VAL A 345 -103.33 1.58 -98.70
C VAL A 345 -104.76 1.26 -99.10
N PHE A 346 -105.73 1.91 -98.46
CA PHE A 346 -107.16 1.72 -98.72
C PHE A 346 -107.67 2.82 -99.66
N LYS A 347 -108.54 2.45 -100.60
CA LYS A 347 -109.20 3.43 -101.49
C LYS A 347 -110.43 4.06 -100.81
N GLU A 348 -110.97 3.34 -99.84
CA GLU A 348 -112.09 3.69 -99.00
C GLU A 348 -111.69 4.68 -97.90
N GLU A 349 -112.65 5.44 -97.37
CA GLU A 349 -112.39 6.36 -96.26
C GLU A 349 -112.04 5.58 -94.99
N ILE A 350 -110.92 5.90 -94.36
CA ILE A 350 -110.56 5.35 -93.04
C ILE A 350 -111.34 6.10 -91.97
N PHE A 351 -112.09 5.36 -91.16
CA PHE A 351 -112.73 5.84 -89.95
C PHE A 351 -111.88 5.44 -88.73
N PRO A 352 -111.12 6.37 -88.15
CA PRO A 352 -110.23 6.08 -87.04
C PRO A 352 -110.97 6.04 -85.69
N VAL A 353 -110.72 5.00 -84.90
CA VAL A 353 -111.38 4.76 -83.61
C VAL A 353 -110.37 4.50 -82.51
N LEU A 354 -110.52 5.14 -81.37
CA LEU A 354 -109.73 4.84 -80.18
C LEU A 354 -110.62 4.27 -79.08
N VAL A 355 -110.16 3.18 -78.48
CA VAL A 355 -110.85 2.57 -77.33
C VAL A 355 -109.98 2.69 -76.09
N THR A 356 -110.58 3.13 -74.99
CA THR A 356 -109.84 3.27 -73.74
C THR A 356 -110.67 2.97 -72.51
N ARG A 357 -110.04 2.68 -71.36
CA ARG A 357 -110.75 2.66 -70.07
C ARG A 357 -110.75 4.04 -69.43
N SER A 358 -109.64 4.76 -69.51
CA SER A 358 -109.52 6.12 -69.00
C SER A 358 -108.51 6.92 -69.80
N VAL A 359 -108.58 8.24 -69.71
CA VAL A 359 -107.56 9.13 -70.27
C VAL A 359 -106.55 9.53 -69.20
N SER A 360 -105.31 9.80 -69.59
CA SER A 360 -104.23 10.16 -68.66
C SER A 360 -104.44 11.54 -68.01
N ASN A 361 -105.16 12.44 -68.66
CA ASN A 361 -105.53 13.76 -68.14
C ASN A 361 -106.74 14.33 -68.93
N SER A 362 -107.30 15.46 -68.49
CA SER A 362 -108.48 16.09 -69.14
C SER A 362 -108.23 16.56 -70.57
N LYS A 363 -107.02 16.99 -70.91
CA LYS A 363 -106.66 17.55 -72.22
C LYS A 363 -106.69 16.52 -73.35
N VAL A 364 -106.52 15.23 -73.04
CA VAL A 364 -106.56 14.14 -74.03
C VAL A 364 -107.88 14.14 -74.81
N LYS A 365 -109.01 14.39 -74.13
CA LYS A 365 -110.34 14.45 -74.77
C LYS A 365 -110.47 15.62 -75.74
N GLU A 366 -109.94 16.78 -75.34
CA GLU A 366 -109.93 17.99 -76.16
C GLU A 366 -109.02 17.82 -77.38
N PHE A 367 -107.84 17.22 -77.16
CA PHE A 367 -106.90 16.94 -78.24
C PHE A 367 -107.49 15.97 -79.27
N ALA A 368 -108.09 14.85 -78.85
CA ALA A 368 -108.74 13.91 -79.77
C ALA A 368 -109.82 14.57 -80.64
N LYS A 369 -110.65 15.43 -80.04
CA LYS A 369 -111.65 16.23 -80.77
C LYS A 369 -111.00 17.17 -81.78
N SER A 370 -109.91 17.85 -81.41
CA SER A 370 -109.19 18.79 -82.30
C SER A 370 -108.63 18.12 -83.57
N VAL A 371 -108.34 16.82 -83.51
CA VAL A 371 -107.82 16.02 -84.64
C VAL A 371 -108.86 15.08 -85.26
N ASN A 372 -110.14 15.32 -84.97
CA ASN A 372 -111.28 14.56 -85.50
C ASN A 372 -111.22 13.05 -85.24
N LEU A 373 -110.71 12.65 -84.06
CA LEU A 373 -110.67 11.27 -83.60
C LEU A 373 -111.77 10.99 -82.58
N HIS A 374 -112.39 9.83 -82.72
CA HIS A 374 -113.47 9.38 -81.85
C HIS A 374 -112.92 8.42 -80.80
N ILE A 375 -113.11 8.80 -79.53
CA ILE A 375 -112.76 7.97 -78.39
C ILE A 375 -114.02 7.31 -77.85
N TYR A 376 -113.99 6.00 -77.70
CA TYR A 376 -114.97 5.23 -76.95
C TYR A 376 -114.37 4.71 -75.65
N TYR A 377 -115.13 4.86 -74.56
CA TYR A 377 -114.70 4.33 -73.28
C TYR A 377 -115.27 2.93 -73.09
N SER A 378 -114.49 2.04 -72.48
CA SER A 378 -114.92 0.66 -72.23
C SER A 378 -116.06 0.51 -71.22
N TYR A 379 -116.43 1.58 -70.53
CA TYR A 379 -117.64 1.64 -69.72
C TYR A 379 -118.87 2.14 -70.52
N ASP A 380 -118.70 2.54 -71.79
CA ASP A 380 -119.78 2.85 -72.74
C ASP A 380 -120.23 1.61 -73.54
N PHE A 381 -119.63 0.45 -73.25
CA PHE A 381 -119.73 -0.82 -74.01
C PHE A 381 -120.85 -1.76 -73.55
#